data_AF-A0A7Y2AMC1-F1
#
_entry.id   AF-A0A7Y2AMC1-F1
#
_cell.length_a   1.000
_cell.length_b   1.000
_cell.length_c   1.000
_cell.angle_alpha   90.00
_cell.angle_beta   90.00
_cell.angle_gamma   90.00
#
_symmetry.space_group_name_H-M   'P 1'
#
loop_
_entity.id
_entity.type
_entity.pdbx_description
1 polymer ?
#
loop_
_entity_poly.entity_id
_entity_poly.type
_entity_poly.pdbx_seq_one_letter_code
_entity_poly.pdbx_strand_id
1 'polypeptide(L)'
;MPQSDPTGSLRYASDPAPEQNNAPNSRLDLGPLNLNLPPEQRGAEALRLAQGAFAKTGSWVVFYREIMGVDGVVRKLFPTSEEMRKFETSAQFSELQEMVAAVRSQDSSKGDSVEPERMITIRLPKSLHDSLRTESDEMNLSINKLCISKLLQRIDPRYVPVQQGRRRGRRPGPQGPRKRTDEPQAEPTLTQTRMGQPSSLDD
;
A
#
# COMPACT_ATOMS: atom_id res chain seq x y z
N MET A 1 34.38 -17.84 13.65
CA MET A 1 33.87 -16.51 14.06
C MET A 1 33.23 -15.87 12.83
N PRO A 2 31.90 -15.91 12.62
CA PRO A 2 31.30 -15.17 11.53
C PRO A 2 31.08 -13.73 11.98
N GLN A 3 31.60 -12.80 11.17
CA GLN A 3 31.51 -11.36 11.35
C GLN A 3 30.05 -10.91 11.29
N SER A 4 29.64 -10.12 12.27
CA SER A 4 28.33 -9.46 12.33
C SER A 4 28.35 -8.20 11.48
N ASP A 5 27.56 -8.18 10.40
CA ASP A 5 27.28 -6.97 9.62
C ASP A 5 26.61 -5.89 10.51
N PRO A 6 27.15 -4.66 10.58
CA PRO A 6 26.70 -3.64 11.53
C PRO A 6 25.45 -2.86 11.11
N THR A 7 24.77 -3.25 10.03
CA THR A 7 23.50 -2.64 9.60
C THR A 7 22.52 -3.72 9.19
N GLY A 8 21.93 -4.41 10.17
CA GLY A 8 20.84 -5.37 9.97
C GLY A 8 19.54 -4.70 9.49
N SER A 9 19.57 -4.09 8.30
CA SER A 9 18.37 -3.55 7.65
C SER A 9 17.45 -4.71 7.31
N LEU A 10 16.29 -4.76 7.98
CA LEU A 10 15.28 -5.79 7.79
C LEU A 10 14.76 -5.69 6.35
N ARG A 11 15.20 -6.60 5.46
CA ARG A 11 14.63 -6.68 4.11
C ARG A 11 13.25 -7.32 4.14
N TYR A 12 12.26 -6.64 3.57
CA TYR A 12 10.90 -7.16 3.37
C TYR A 12 10.83 -7.95 2.07
N ALA A 13 9.90 -8.92 1.99
CA ALA A 13 9.69 -9.69 0.76
C ALA A 13 9.18 -8.83 -0.41
N SER A 14 8.72 -7.62 -0.12
CA SER A 14 8.29 -6.63 -1.09
C SER A 14 9.39 -5.67 -1.52
N ASP A 15 10.62 -5.81 -1.00
CA ASP A 15 11.73 -4.97 -1.43
C ASP A 15 12.12 -5.33 -2.88
N PRO A 16 12.31 -4.33 -3.75
CA PRO A 16 12.74 -4.57 -5.12
C PRO A 16 14.15 -5.20 -5.15
N ALA A 17 14.48 -5.86 -6.27
CA ALA A 17 15.81 -6.40 -6.47
C ALA A 17 16.86 -5.28 -6.28
N PRO A 18 18.05 -5.58 -5.72
CA PRO A 18 19.06 -4.55 -5.43
C PRO A 18 19.45 -3.71 -6.67
N GLU A 19 19.32 -4.27 -7.86
CA GLU A 19 19.59 -3.62 -9.15
C GLU A 19 18.54 -2.55 -9.55
N GLN A 20 17.30 -2.68 -9.06
CA GLN A 20 16.21 -1.71 -9.31
C GLN A 20 16.21 -0.53 -8.32
N ASN A 21 17.03 -0.61 -7.27
CA ASN A 21 17.10 0.42 -6.22
C ASN A 21 17.91 1.65 -6.65
N ASN A 22 18.45 1.65 -7.88
CA ASN A 22 19.45 2.61 -8.36
C ASN A 22 18.87 3.68 -9.30
N ALA A 23 17.54 3.81 -9.39
CA ALA A 23 16.95 4.95 -10.10
C ALA A 23 17.36 6.26 -9.39
N PRO A 24 17.93 7.23 -10.10
CA PRO A 24 18.24 8.52 -9.50
C PRO A 24 16.93 9.22 -9.15
N ASN A 25 16.57 9.19 -7.87
CA ASN A 25 15.44 9.95 -7.32
C ASN A 25 15.80 11.44 -7.37
N SER A 26 15.64 12.07 -8.53
CA SER A 26 15.82 13.51 -8.68
C SER A 26 14.85 14.20 -7.73
N ARG A 27 15.39 14.84 -6.69
CA ARG A 27 14.58 15.58 -5.72
C ARG A 27 14.02 16.85 -6.36
N LEU A 28 12.83 17.25 -5.94
CA LEU A 28 12.30 18.55 -6.32
C LEU A 28 13.11 19.66 -5.63
N ASP A 29 13.45 20.70 -6.38
CA ASP A 29 13.94 21.94 -5.77
C ASP A 29 12.76 22.68 -5.14
N LEU A 30 12.61 22.58 -3.82
CA LEU A 30 11.53 23.23 -3.07
C LEU A 30 11.96 24.58 -2.45
N GLY A 31 13.21 25.00 -2.69
CA GLY A 31 13.83 26.12 -1.96
C GLY A 31 14.33 25.71 -0.57
N PRO A 32 14.86 26.67 0.21
CA PRO A 32 15.45 26.38 1.51
C PRO A 32 14.37 25.96 2.52
N LEU A 33 14.66 24.89 3.26
CA LEU A 33 13.89 24.43 4.41
C LEU A 33 14.48 25.05 5.68
N ASN A 34 13.69 25.86 6.39
CA ASN A 34 14.13 26.44 7.66
C ASN A 34 13.75 25.53 8.85
N LEU A 35 14.75 24.83 9.41
CA LEU A 35 14.56 23.95 10.57
C LEU A 35 14.59 24.67 11.92
N ASN A 36 15.08 25.92 11.96
CA ASN A 36 15.25 26.68 13.19
C ASN A 36 14.00 27.50 13.55
N LEU A 37 12.84 27.10 13.03
CA LEU A 37 11.58 27.77 13.27
C LEU A 37 10.97 27.38 14.64
N PRO A 38 10.33 28.34 15.33
CA PRO A 38 9.46 28.04 16.46
C PRO A 38 8.38 27.01 16.09
N PRO A 39 7.97 26.10 17.00
CA PRO A 39 7.02 25.02 16.72
C PRO A 39 5.72 25.49 16.02
N GLU A 40 5.20 26.65 16.39
CA GLU A 40 3.99 27.26 15.85
C GLU A 40 4.11 27.69 14.37
N GLN A 41 5.32 27.95 13.88
CA GLN A 41 5.57 28.36 12.49
C GLN A 41 5.90 27.18 11.56
N ARG A 42 6.29 26.03 12.13
CA ARG A 42 6.69 24.85 11.33
C ARG A 42 5.57 24.33 10.43
N GLY A 43 4.32 24.40 10.87
CA GLY A 43 3.17 23.97 10.06
C GLY A 43 2.97 24.85 8.82
N ALA A 44 3.14 26.17 8.96
CA ALA A 44 3.07 27.10 7.84
C ALA A 44 4.23 26.90 6.86
N GLU A 45 5.44 26.61 7.37
CA GLU A 45 6.59 26.28 6.51
C GLU A 45 6.38 24.99 5.72
N ALA A 46 5.79 23.96 6.34
CA ALA A 46 5.43 22.72 5.65
C ALA A 46 4.46 22.99 4.49
N LEU A 47 3.43 23.80 4.72
CA LEU A 47 2.48 24.19 3.66
C LEU A 47 3.12 25.01 2.56
N ARG A 48 3.96 25.99 2.90
CA ARG A 48 4.68 26.81 1.91
C ARG A 48 5.48 25.94 0.94
N LEU A 49 6.22 24.97 1.48
CA LEU A 49 7.01 24.04 0.67
C LEU A 49 6.13 23.05 -0.09
N ALA A 50 5.02 22.60 0.50
CA ALA A 50 4.04 21.76 -0.17
C ALA A 50 3.39 22.46 -1.36
N GLN A 51 2.99 23.73 -1.22
CA GLN A 51 2.44 24.54 -2.32
C GLN A 51 3.46 24.69 -3.46
N GLY A 52 4.75 24.90 -3.11
CA GLY A 52 5.84 24.90 -4.07
C GLY A 52 5.99 23.55 -4.80
N ALA A 53 5.87 22.43 -4.08
CA ALA A 53 5.91 21.10 -4.69
C ALA A 53 4.71 20.86 -5.60
N PHE A 54 3.50 21.20 -5.15
CA PHE A 54 2.24 21.03 -5.88
C PHE A 54 2.26 21.76 -7.23
N ALA A 55 2.84 22.95 -7.28
CA ALA A 55 2.99 23.71 -8.53
C ALA A 55 4.05 23.14 -9.48
N LYS A 56 5.04 22.39 -8.95
CA LYS A 56 6.19 21.88 -9.71
C LYS A 56 6.02 20.42 -10.17
N THR A 57 5.11 19.66 -9.60
CA THR A 57 4.90 18.25 -9.95
C THR A 57 3.43 17.91 -10.14
N GLY A 58 3.13 17.17 -11.21
CA GLY A 58 1.85 16.47 -11.37
C GLY A 58 1.87 15.03 -10.84
N SER A 59 3.01 14.57 -10.30
CA SER A 59 3.15 13.21 -9.80
C SER A 59 2.88 13.14 -8.30
N TRP A 60 1.87 12.35 -7.91
CA TRP A 60 1.51 12.18 -6.50
C TRP A 60 2.60 11.46 -5.73
N VAL A 61 3.35 10.56 -6.38
CA VAL A 61 4.47 9.82 -5.79
C VAL A 61 5.61 10.76 -5.43
N VAL A 62 6.00 11.66 -6.36
CA VAL A 62 7.02 12.68 -6.09
C VAL A 62 6.57 13.60 -4.97
N PHE A 63 5.34 14.12 -5.05
CA PHE A 63 4.79 15.01 -4.02
C PHE A 63 4.81 14.35 -2.64
N TYR A 64 4.30 13.12 -2.54
CA TYR A 64 4.26 12.38 -1.29
C TYR A 64 5.66 12.14 -0.74
N ARG A 65 6.61 11.68 -1.57
CA ARG A 65 7.99 11.43 -1.14
C ARG A 65 8.68 12.67 -0.60
N GLU A 66 8.56 13.81 -1.29
CA GLU A 66 9.26 15.03 -0.89
C GLU A 66 8.64 15.70 0.33
N ILE A 67 7.32 15.62 0.49
CA ILE A 67 6.64 16.33 1.58
C ILE A 67 6.37 15.41 2.78
N MET A 68 5.71 14.28 2.55
CA MET A 68 5.17 13.38 3.59
C MET A 68 6.02 12.13 3.84
N GLY A 69 6.97 11.83 2.93
CA GLY A 69 7.84 10.67 3.00
C GLY A 69 8.74 10.66 4.23
N VAL A 70 9.42 9.53 4.46
CA VAL A 70 10.30 9.33 5.62
C VAL A 70 11.42 10.38 5.72
N ASP A 71 11.94 10.83 4.58
CA ASP A 71 12.95 11.90 4.47
C ASP A 71 12.37 13.22 3.95
N GLY A 72 11.03 13.35 4.02
CA GLY A 72 10.29 14.49 3.52
C GLY A 72 10.33 15.70 4.45
N VAL A 73 9.81 16.83 3.96
CA VAL A 73 9.75 18.11 4.67
C VAL A 73 9.09 17.96 6.05
N VAL A 74 7.93 17.28 6.12
CA VAL A 74 7.17 17.13 7.36
C VAL A 74 7.98 16.39 8.42
N ARG A 75 8.65 15.30 8.05
CA ARG A 75 9.47 14.52 8.99
C ARG A 75 10.67 15.29 9.52
N LYS A 76 11.26 16.17 8.70
CA LYS A 76 12.37 17.03 9.12
C LYS A 76 11.93 18.14 10.08
N LEU A 77 10.73 18.70 9.88
CA LEU A 77 10.16 19.76 10.74
C LEU A 77 9.62 19.21 12.07
N PHE A 78 9.13 17.98 12.09
CA PHE A 78 8.56 17.32 13.26
C PHE A 78 9.28 15.99 13.54
N PRO A 79 10.55 16.05 14.00
CA PRO A 79 11.41 14.87 14.14
C PRO A 79 10.93 13.90 15.23
N THR A 80 10.23 14.37 16.25
CA THR A 80 9.73 13.51 17.33
C THR A 80 8.29 13.03 17.07
N SER A 81 7.98 11.83 17.55
CA SER A 81 6.63 11.26 17.45
C SER A 81 5.57 12.11 18.14
N GLU A 82 5.94 12.86 19.19
CA GLU A 82 5.02 13.76 19.90
C GLU A 82 4.71 15.00 19.07
N GLU A 83 5.74 15.66 18.52
CA GLU A 83 5.56 16.81 17.62
C GLU A 83 4.76 16.45 16.38
N MET A 84 5.07 15.32 15.74
CA MET A 84 4.32 14.84 14.58
C MET A 84 2.85 14.62 14.93
N ARG A 85 2.55 14.00 16.07
CA ARG A 85 1.16 13.75 16.51
C ARG A 85 0.39 15.04 16.73
N LYS A 86 1.03 16.09 17.28
CA LYS A 86 0.42 17.41 17.44
C LYS A 86 0.15 18.04 16.08
N PHE A 87 1.12 17.98 15.17
CA PHE A 87 0.96 18.50 13.81
C PHE A 87 -0.16 17.79 13.03
N GLU A 88 -0.29 16.48 13.14
CA GLU A 88 -1.36 15.67 12.52
C GLU A 88 -2.78 16.05 12.96
N THR A 89 -2.93 16.85 14.02
CA THR A 89 -4.22 17.39 14.48
C THR A 89 -4.45 18.85 14.07
N SER A 90 -3.49 19.48 13.41
CA SER A 90 -3.54 20.88 12.99
C SER A 90 -4.32 21.06 11.69
N ALA A 91 -4.83 22.28 11.47
CA ALA A 91 -5.48 22.65 10.21
C ALA A 91 -4.52 22.54 9.02
N GLN A 92 -3.24 22.84 9.24
CA GLN A 92 -2.21 22.76 8.20
C GLN A 92 -1.99 21.32 7.71
N PHE A 93 -2.12 20.33 8.58
CA PHE A 93 -2.04 18.94 8.16
C PHE A 93 -3.27 18.51 7.37
N SER A 94 -4.46 18.99 7.73
CA SER A 94 -5.68 18.76 6.95
C SER A 94 -5.57 19.33 5.54
N GLU A 95 -5.09 20.56 5.40
CA GLU A 95 -4.83 21.18 4.09
C GLU A 95 -3.79 20.37 3.30
N LEU A 96 -2.73 19.90 3.95
CA LEU A 96 -1.74 19.06 3.29
C LEU A 96 -2.33 17.73 2.79
N GLN A 97 -3.25 17.12 3.54
CA GLN A 97 -3.97 15.91 3.11
C GLN A 97 -4.90 16.19 1.91
N GLU A 98 -5.56 17.35 1.87
CA GLU A 98 -6.35 17.79 0.72
C GLU A 98 -5.48 17.96 -0.52
N MET A 99 -4.29 18.55 -0.37
CA MET A 99 -3.31 18.64 -1.46
C MET A 99 -2.90 17.26 -1.97
N VAL A 100 -2.58 16.32 -1.09
CA VAL A 100 -2.25 14.93 -1.48
C VAL A 100 -3.41 14.28 -2.26
N ALA A 101 -4.63 14.44 -1.77
CA ALA A 101 -5.82 13.91 -2.43
C ALA A 101 -6.02 14.53 -3.83
N ALA A 102 -5.77 15.84 -3.97
CA ALA A 102 -5.86 16.58 -5.22
C ALA A 102 -4.80 16.15 -6.24
N VAL A 103 -3.51 16.05 -5.86
CA VAL A 103 -2.46 15.59 -6.82
C VAL A 103 -2.79 14.19 -7.30
N ARG A 104 -3.23 13.30 -6.39
CA ARG A 104 -3.54 11.92 -6.72
C ARG A 104 -4.81 11.76 -7.58
N SER A 105 -5.75 12.71 -7.55
CA SER A 105 -6.91 12.68 -8.44
C SER A 105 -6.55 13.08 -9.87
N GLN A 106 -5.51 13.91 -10.02
CA GLN A 106 -5.01 14.41 -11.31
C GLN A 106 -3.93 13.51 -11.92
N ASP A 107 -3.19 12.76 -11.10
CA ASP A 107 -2.09 11.92 -11.57
C ASP A 107 -2.62 10.73 -12.39
N SER A 108 -2.39 10.81 -13.70
CA SER A 108 -2.68 9.77 -14.68
C SER A 108 -1.46 8.91 -15.01
N SER A 109 -0.31 9.20 -14.39
CA SER A 109 0.96 8.52 -14.63
C SER A 109 0.90 7.10 -14.09
N LYS A 110 1.45 6.14 -14.84
CA LYS A 110 1.78 4.83 -14.29
C LYS A 110 2.96 5.02 -13.34
N GLY A 111 2.70 4.89 -12.03
CA GLY A 111 3.63 5.20 -10.93
C GLY A 111 5.00 4.53 -11.05
N ASP A 112 5.06 3.37 -11.72
CA ASP A 112 6.27 2.59 -12.00
C ASP A 112 7.43 3.38 -12.65
N SER A 113 7.16 4.50 -13.33
CA SER A 113 8.21 5.29 -13.99
C SER A 113 9.03 6.18 -13.05
N VAL A 114 8.53 6.45 -11.84
CA VAL A 114 9.11 7.44 -10.92
C VAL A 114 9.83 6.80 -9.75
N GLU A 115 9.29 5.72 -9.20
CA GLU A 115 9.82 5.01 -8.05
C GLU A 115 9.37 3.55 -8.11
N PRO A 116 10.23 2.56 -7.75
CA PRO A 116 9.83 1.17 -7.74
C PRO A 116 8.69 0.91 -6.74
N GLU A 117 7.60 0.31 -7.20
CA GLU A 117 6.47 -0.04 -6.35
C GLU A 117 6.79 -1.20 -5.40
N ARG A 118 6.25 -1.16 -4.18
CA ARG A 118 6.33 -2.26 -3.20
C ARG A 118 4.95 -2.83 -2.93
N MET A 119 4.81 -4.15 -3.02
CA MET A 119 3.54 -4.84 -2.79
C MET A 119 3.29 -5.12 -1.31
N ILE A 120 2.12 -4.73 -0.80
CA ILE A 120 1.66 -5.12 0.53
C ILE A 120 0.63 -6.25 0.39
N THR A 121 0.95 -7.44 0.86
CA THR A 121 -0.02 -8.57 0.92
C THR A 121 -0.53 -8.74 2.34
N ILE A 122 -1.83 -8.54 2.55
CA ILE A 122 -2.52 -8.72 3.83
C ILE A 122 -3.57 -9.83 3.73
N ARG A 123 -3.72 -10.61 4.81
CA ARG A 123 -4.82 -11.58 4.93
C ARG A 123 -5.99 -10.89 5.64
N LEU A 124 -7.11 -10.76 4.95
CA LEU A 124 -8.33 -10.15 5.48
C LEU A 124 -9.41 -11.21 5.68
N PRO A 125 -10.25 -11.10 6.73
CA PRO A 125 -11.51 -11.84 6.79
C PRO A 125 -12.37 -11.56 5.56
N LYS A 126 -13.10 -12.59 5.08
CA LYS A 126 -13.96 -12.46 3.88
C LYS A 126 -14.95 -11.30 4.01
N SER A 127 -15.62 -11.18 5.16
CA SER A 127 -16.59 -10.11 5.41
C SER A 127 -16.00 -8.71 5.27
N LEU A 128 -14.77 -8.50 5.78
CA LEU A 128 -14.09 -7.20 5.66
C LEU A 128 -13.70 -6.91 4.21
N HIS A 129 -13.22 -7.91 3.47
CA HIS A 129 -12.94 -7.75 2.05
C HIS A 129 -14.21 -7.40 1.26
N ASP A 130 -15.33 -8.06 1.55
CA ASP A 130 -16.60 -7.80 0.88
C ASP A 130 -17.11 -6.38 1.21
N SER A 131 -16.97 -5.90 2.45
CA SER A 131 -17.27 -4.51 2.81
C SER A 131 -16.41 -3.50 2.04
N LEU A 132 -15.10 -3.77 1.87
CA LEU A 132 -14.22 -2.90 1.08
C LEU A 132 -14.60 -2.88 -0.40
N ARG A 133 -15.08 -4.00 -0.95
CA ARG A 133 -15.57 -4.07 -2.33
C ARG A 133 -16.81 -3.21 -2.49
N THR A 134 -17.82 -3.38 -1.64
CA THR A 134 -19.05 -2.58 -1.68
C THR A 134 -18.75 -1.09 -1.56
N GLU A 135 -17.93 -0.69 -0.59
CA GLU A 135 -17.55 0.72 -0.41
C GLU A 135 -16.81 1.29 -1.64
N SER A 136 -15.94 0.49 -2.26
CA SER A 136 -15.24 0.93 -3.48
C SER A 136 -16.19 1.11 -4.66
N ASP A 137 -17.19 0.23 -4.79
CA ASP A 137 -18.21 0.31 -5.84
C ASP A 137 -19.11 1.54 -5.63
N GLU A 138 -19.54 1.82 -4.39
CA GLU A 138 -20.31 3.02 -4.03
C GLU A 138 -19.57 4.33 -4.37
N MET A 139 -18.24 4.34 -4.22
CA MET A 139 -17.39 5.49 -4.53
C MET A 139 -16.87 5.50 -5.98
N ASN A 140 -17.24 4.53 -6.82
CA ASN A 140 -16.71 4.36 -8.18
C ASN A 140 -15.17 4.29 -8.24
N LEU A 141 -14.56 3.58 -7.30
CA LEU A 141 -13.11 3.39 -7.20
C LEU A 141 -12.75 1.91 -7.36
N SER A 142 -11.51 1.63 -7.79
CA SER A 142 -10.96 0.30 -7.59
C SER A 142 -10.68 0.07 -6.10
N ILE A 143 -10.75 -1.20 -5.67
CA ILE A 143 -10.42 -1.58 -4.28
C ILE A 143 -9.04 -1.06 -3.86
N ASN A 144 -8.06 -1.05 -4.78
CA ASN A 144 -6.71 -0.56 -4.52
C ASN A 144 -6.70 0.95 -4.26
N LYS A 145 -7.43 1.74 -5.08
CA LYS A 145 -7.51 3.20 -4.92
C LYS A 145 -8.19 3.57 -3.59
N LEU A 146 -9.23 2.83 -3.19
CA LEU A 146 -9.84 2.99 -1.86
C LEU A 146 -8.85 2.63 -0.74
N CYS A 147 -8.17 1.47 -0.83
CA CYS A 147 -7.23 1.01 0.18
C CYS A 147 -6.06 1.99 0.37
N ILE A 148 -5.45 2.48 -0.71
CA ILE A 148 -4.38 3.49 -0.64
C ILE A 148 -4.93 4.76 0.02
N SER A 149 -6.15 5.20 -0.32
CA SER A 149 -6.78 6.36 0.36
C SER A 149 -6.89 6.18 1.86
N LYS A 150 -7.35 5.02 2.32
CA LYS A 150 -7.44 4.70 3.74
C LYS A 150 -6.06 4.61 4.40
N LEU A 151 -5.03 4.10 3.71
CA LEU A 151 -3.65 4.01 4.23
C LEU A 151 -2.96 5.38 4.37
N LEU A 152 -3.35 6.38 3.58
CA LEU A 152 -2.85 7.74 3.69
C LEU A 152 -3.47 8.51 4.87
N GLN A 153 -4.63 8.07 5.36
CA GLN A 153 -5.26 8.68 6.52
C GLN A 153 -4.49 8.34 7.79
N ARG A 154 -4.43 9.31 8.69
CA ARG A 154 -3.93 9.09 10.04
C ARG A 154 -4.84 8.11 10.76
N ILE A 155 -4.26 7.04 11.31
CA ILE A 155 -4.96 6.17 12.24
C ILE A 155 -4.78 6.68 13.68
N ASP A 156 -5.89 6.80 14.42
CA ASP A 156 -5.79 7.04 15.85
C ASP A 156 -5.19 5.80 16.53
N PRO A 157 -4.06 5.92 17.26
CA PRO A 157 -3.41 4.79 17.91
C PRO A 157 -4.29 4.00 18.86
N ARG A 158 -5.39 4.57 19.38
CA ARG A 158 -6.34 3.85 20.23
C ARG A 158 -7.07 2.70 19.52
N TYR A 159 -7.14 2.75 18.18
CA TYR A 159 -7.74 1.69 17.35
C TYR A 159 -6.72 0.67 16.84
N VAL A 160 -5.44 0.82 17.21
CA VAL A 160 -4.38 -0.08 16.78
C VAL A 160 -4.04 -1.02 17.94
N PRO A 161 -4.21 -2.35 17.78
CA PRO A 161 -3.86 -3.29 18.83
C PRO A 161 -2.36 -3.25 19.12
N VAL A 162 -1.98 -3.32 20.40
CA VAL A 162 -0.58 -3.41 20.79
C VAL A 162 -0.01 -4.73 20.30
N GLN A 163 1.12 -4.66 19.59
CA GLN A 163 1.79 -5.85 19.10
C GLN A 163 2.25 -6.72 20.28
N GLN A 164 1.69 -7.93 20.38
CA GLN A 164 2.09 -8.91 21.39
C GLN A 164 3.24 -9.79 20.85
N GLY A 165 4.29 -9.95 21.65
CA GLY A 165 5.45 -10.79 21.33
C GLY A 165 6.53 -10.12 20.48
N ARG A 166 7.58 -10.88 20.12
CA ARG A 166 8.67 -10.39 19.25
C ARG A 166 8.09 -10.04 17.87
N ARG A 167 8.52 -8.89 17.31
CA ARG A 167 8.19 -8.49 15.93
C ARG A 167 8.56 -9.63 14.97
N ARG A 168 7.58 -10.44 14.58
CA ARG A 168 7.79 -11.56 13.65
C ARG A 168 7.93 -10.99 12.25
N GLY A 169 9.13 -10.53 11.90
CA GLY A 169 9.58 -10.40 10.52
C GLY A 169 9.80 -11.78 9.93
N ARG A 170 8.76 -12.62 9.80
CA ARG A 170 8.87 -13.81 8.97
C ARG A 170 8.65 -13.36 7.54
N ARG A 171 9.72 -13.46 6.74
CA ARG A 171 9.73 -13.32 5.29
C ARG A 171 8.47 -14.00 4.75
N PRO A 172 7.52 -13.25 4.12
CA PRO A 172 6.52 -13.89 3.28
C PRO A 172 7.27 -14.81 2.33
N GLY A 173 7.00 -16.12 2.40
CA GLY A 173 7.65 -17.08 1.52
C GLY A 173 7.38 -16.71 0.06
N PRO A 174 8.24 -17.13 -0.87
CA PRO A 174 8.00 -16.92 -2.29
C PRO A 174 6.60 -17.41 -2.64
N GLN A 175 5.76 -16.52 -3.18
CA GLN A 175 4.44 -16.91 -3.68
C GLN A 175 4.69 -17.78 -4.90
N GLY A 176 4.70 -19.10 -4.69
CA GLY A 176 4.84 -20.07 -5.76
C GLY A 176 3.75 -19.88 -6.81
N PRO A 177 3.99 -20.29 -8.08
CA PRO A 177 2.99 -20.18 -9.13
C PRO A 177 1.72 -20.92 -8.72
N ARG A 178 0.55 -20.27 -8.86
CA ARG A 178 -0.75 -20.92 -8.66
C ARG A 178 -0.81 -22.18 -9.51
N LYS A 179 -0.94 -23.35 -8.88
CA LYS A 179 -1.27 -24.60 -9.57
C LYS A 179 -2.64 -24.41 -10.23
N ARG A 180 -2.68 -24.34 -11.56
CA ARG A 180 -3.95 -24.44 -12.30
C ARG A 180 -4.48 -25.84 -12.06
N THR A 181 -5.62 -25.94 -11.38
CA THR A 181 -6.38 -27.18 -11.34
C THR A 181 -7.16 -27.24 -12.64
N ASP A 182 -6.55 -27.84 -13.67
CA ASP A 182 -7.33 -28.31 -14.80
C ASP A 182 -8.02 -29.59 -14.33
N GLU A 183 -9.33 -29.51 -14.08
CA GLU A 183 -10.18 -30.69 -13.90
C GLU A 183 -10.47 -31.30 -15.29
N PRO A 184 -10.17 -32.58 -15.53
CA PRO A 184 -10.77 -33.29 -16.65
C PRO A 184 -12.22 -33.64 -16.30
N GLN A 185 -13.14 -33.15 -17.13
CA GLN A 185 -14.54 -33.60 -17.17
C GLN A 185 -14.57 -35.12 -17.36
N ALA A 186 -15.14 -35.84 -16.40
CA ALA A 186 -15.56 -37.23 -16.57
C ALA A 186 -17.09 -37.26 -16.64
N GLU A 187 -17.61 -37.67 -17.79
CA GLU A 187 -19.03 -37.81 -18.09
C GLU A 187 -19.73 -38.87 -17.22
N PRO A 188 -21.04 -38.72 -16.96
CA PRO A 188 -21.82 -39.72 -16.23
C PRO A 188 -22.14 -40.92 -17.14
N THR A 189 -21.57 -42.09 -16.82
CA THR A 189 -21.95 -43.35 -17.48
C THR A 189 -23.32 -43.81 -16.97
N LEU A 190 -24.29 -43.86 -17.89
CA LEU A 190 -25.60 -44.49 -17.72
C LEU A 190 -25.46 -46.00 -17.50
N THR A 191 -25.81 -46.46 -16.31
CA THR A 191 -25.95 -47.88 -15.99
C THR A 191 -27.19 -48.44 -16.68
N GLN A 192 -27.01 -49.13 -17.81
CA GLN A 192 -28.07 -49.88 -18.48
C GLN A 192 -28.16 -51.28 -17.86
N THR A 193 -29.17 -51.49 -17.02
CA THR A 193 -29.52 -52.79 -16.46
C THR A 193 -30.05 -53.70 -17.58
N ARG A 194 -29.27 -54.72 -17.93
CA ARG A 194 -29.65 -55.80 -18.87
C ARG A 194 -30.38 -56.88 -18.06
N MET A 195 -31.72 -56.82 -18.00
CA MET A 195 -32.52 -57.97 -17.56
C MET A 195 -32.76 -58.93 -18.73
N GLY A 196 -32.54 -60.22 -18.44
CA GLY A 196 -32.62 -61.32 -19.40
C GLY A 196 -34.04 -61.64 -19.87
N GLN A 197 -34.10 -62.21 -21.07
CA GLN A 197 -35.27 -62.84 -21.67
C GLN A 197 -35.75 -64.04 -20.84
N PRO A 198 -37.06 -64.35 -20.90
CA PRO A 198 -37.52 -65.73 -20.87
C PRO A 198 -37.97 -66.20 -22.26
N SER A 199 -37.52 -67.42 -22.53
CA SER A 199 -37.87 -68.44 -23.51
C SER A 199 -39.27 -68.43 -24.13
N SER A 200 -39.25 -68.77 -25.41
CA SER A 200 -40.29 -69.20 -26.35
C SER A 200 -41.27 -70.28 -25.87
N LEU A 201 -42.52 -70.16 -26.31
CA LEU A 201 -43.53 -71.23 -26.43
C LEU A 201 -43.94 -71.29 -27.90
N ASP A 202 -43.74 -72.44 -28.55
CA ASP A 202 -44.48 -72.93 -29.73
C ASP A 202 -44.31 -74.45 -29.78
N ASP A 203 -45.30 -75.16 -29.21
CA ASP A 203 -45.98 -76.39 -29.69
C ASP A 203 -46.90 -76.93 -28.58
#